data_AF-A0A822BH09-F1
#
_entry.id   AF-A0A822BH09-F1
#
_cell.length_a   1.000
_cell.length_b   1.000
_cell.length_c   1.000
_cell.angle_alpha   90.00
_cell.angle_beta   90.00
_cell.angle_gamma   90.00
#
_symmetry.space_group_name_H-M   'P 1'
#
loop_
_entity.id
_entity.type
_entity.pdbx_description
1 polymer ?
#
loop_
_entity_poly.entity_id
_entity_poly.type
_entity_poly.pdbx_seq_one_letter_code
_entity_poly.pdbx_strand_id
1 'polypeptide(L)'
;KGAFAPICSAMGGFVGQQVLTSITGKFTPIQQWLYLDAYELIKEISFEKEYNAIKSISPDRYQSLRLCIGDSLVQCLARQQLFMVGCGAIGCELLKLFALLGVGRSGQ
;
A
#
# COMPACT_ATOMS: atom_id res chain seq x y z
N LYS A 1 -4.24 -14.17 -1.79
CA LYS A 1 -2.89 -13.61 -2.04
C LYS A 1 -2.91 -12.15 -1.60
N GLY A 2 -1.87 -11.69 -0.90
CA GLY A 2 -1.79 -10.31 -0.42
C GLY A 2 -1.44 -9.32 -1.53
N ALA A 3 -1.94 -8.09 -1.42
CA ALA A 3 -1.57 -6.99 -2.29
C ALA A 3 -1.56 -5.69 -1.48
N PHE A 4 -0.42 -4.99 -1.48
CA PHE A 4 -0.22 -3.78 -0.70
C PHE A 4 0.13 -2.61 -1.62
N ALA A 5 -0.86 -1.74 -1.86
CA ALA A 5 -0.78 -0.66 -2.84
C ALA A 5 0.45 0.26 -2.68
N PRO A 6 0.93 0.60 -1.45
CA PRO A 6 2.14 1.40 -1.28
C PRO A 6 3.39 0.75 -1.88
N ILE A 7 3.62 -0.55 -1.65
CA ILE A 7 4.76 -1.28 -2.24
C ILE A 7 4.60 -1.35 -3.77
N CYS A 8 3.39 -1.61 -4.27
CA CYS A 8 3.12 -1.59 -5.71
C CYS A 8 3.43 -0.22 -6.33
N SER A 9 3.08 0.88 -5.67
CA SER A 9 3.35 2.23 -6.15
C SER A 9 4.84 2.56 -6.14
N ALA A 10 5.56 2.18 -5.08
CA ALA A 10 7.01 2.37 -4.99
C ALA A 10 7.75 1.59 -6.08
N MET A 11 7.45 0.29 -6.21
CA MET A 11 8.05 -0.56 -7.23
C MET A 11 7.65 -0.13 -8.65
N GLY A 12 6.40 0.29 -8.86
CA GLY A 12 5.94 0.80 -10.15
C GLY A 12 6.70 2.05 -10.60
N GLY A 13 6.93 3.00 -9.69
CA GLY A 13 7.75 4.18 -9.96
C GLY A 13 9.22 3.82 -10.26
N PHE A 14 9.80 2.93 -9.45
CA PHE A 14 11.18 2.46 -9.66
C PHE A 14 11.35 1.76 -11.00
N VAL A 15 10.49 0.79 -11.31
CA VAL A 15 10.54 0.03 -12.57
C VAL A 15 10.28 0.94 -13.76
N GLY A 16 9.30 1.86 -13.67
CA GLY A 16 9.05 2.87 -14.69
C GLY A 16 10.30 3.71 -15.00
N GLN A 17 11.03 4.14 -13.96
CA GLN A 17 12.28 4.85 -14.14
C GLN A 17 13.37 3.97 -14.78
N GLN A 18 13.50 2.70 -14.39
CA GLN A 18 14.46 1.79 -15.03
C GLN A 18 14.16 1.57 -16.51
N VAL A 19 12.88 1.46 -16.90
CA VAL A 19 12.47 1.38 -18.31
C VAL A 19 12.94 2.63 -19.07
N LEU A 20 12.71 3.83 -18.52
CA LEU A 20 13.18 5.08 -19.13
C LEU A 20 14.71 5.12 -19.26
N THR A 21 15.43 4.70 -18.21
CA THR A 21 16.89 4.59 -18.23
C THR A 21 17.36 3.65 -19.35
N SER A 22 16.72 2.48 -19.51
CA SER A 22 17.10 1.49 -20.53
C SER A 22 16.86 1.96 -21.96
N ILE A 23 15.78 2.69 -22.23
CA ILE A 23 15.46 3.15 -23.60
C ILE A 23 16.17 4.46 -23.98
N THR A 24 16.57 5.27 -23.00
CA THR A 24 17.20 6.58 -23.26
C THR A 24 18.73 6.56 -23.10
N GLY A 25 19.29 5.57 -22.40
CA GLY A 25 20.70 5.59 -21.99
C GLY A 25 21.04 6.72 -21.01
N LYS A 26 20.03 7.38 -20.43
CA LYS A 26 20.18 8.46 -19.46
C LYS A 26 20.02 7.88 -18.05
N PHE A 27 20.93 8.24 -17.15
CA PHE A 27 21.09 7.72 -15.78
C PHE A 27 21.76 6.34 -15.69
N THR A 28 22.16 5.97 -14.47
CA THR A 28 22.82 4.69 -14.18
C THR A 28 21.77 3.60 -13.93
N PRO A 29 21.76 2.50 -14.69
CA PRO A 29 20.88 1.36 -14.44
C PRO A 29 21.16 0.72 -13.07
N ILE A 30 20.17 0.07 -12.49
CA ILE A 30 20.40 -0.79 -11.32
C ILE A 30 21.32 -1.97 -11.68
N GLN A 31 22.17 -2.37 -10.74
CA GLN A 31 22.93 -3.61 -10.83
C GLN A 31 22.06 -4.82 -10.45
N GLN A 32 21.13 -5.15 -11.36
CA GLN A 32 20.28 -6.35 -11.40
C GLN A 32 19.23 -6.51 -10.29
N TRP A 33 19.61 -6.49 -9.01
CA TRP A 33 18.71 -6.90 -7.93
C TRP A 33 18.40 -5.77 -6.97
N LEU A 34 17.11 -5.59 -6.70
CA LEU A 34 16.57 -4.77 -5.62
C LEU A 34 15.55 -5.60 -4.85
N TYR A 35 15.70 -5.67 -3.53
CA TYR A 35 14.68 -6.20 -2.63
C TYR A 35 14.12 -5.03 -1.83
N LEU A 36 12.80 -5.00 -1.69
CA LEU A 36 12.08 -4.02 -0.90
C LEU A 36 11.09 -4.77 0.00
N ASP A 37 11.20 -4.55 1.30
CA ASP A 37 10.23 -4.97 2.29
C ASP A 37 9.81 -3.78 3.16
N ALA A 38 8.74 -3.98 3.92
CA ALA A 38 8.22 -3.00 4.88
C ALA A 38 7.68 -3.75 6.09
N TYR A 39 8.42 -4.76 6.56
CA TYR A 39 7.99 -5.65 7.63
C TYR A 39 7.75 -4.91 8.96
N GLU A 40 8.41 -3.75 9.14
CA GLU A 40 8.28 -2.90 10.31
C GLU A 40 6.86 -2.39 10.55
N LEU A 41 6.02 -2.35 9.51
CA LEU A 41 4.63 -1.88 9.59
C LEU A 41 3.70 -2.81 10.38
N ILE A 42 4.10 -4.07 10.62
CA ILE A 42 3.24 -5.12 11.19
C ILE A 42 3.56 -5.41 12.67
N LYS A 43 4.56 -4.73 13.26
CA LYS A 43 5.21 -5.10 14.54
C LYS A 43 4.31 -5.18 15.78
N GLU A 44 3.07 -4.69 15.74
CA GLU A 44 2.19 -4.61 16.92
C GLU A 44 0.97 -5.55 16.86
N ILE A 45 0.91 -6.46 15.88
CA ILE A 45 -0.29 -7.23 15.60
C ILE A 45 -0.17 -8.68 16.05
N SER A 46 -1.18 -9.16 16.81
CA SER A 46 -1.30 -10.58 17.14
C SER A 46 -1.77 -11.38 15.90
N PHE A 47 -0.83 -12.09 15.26
CA PHE A 47 -1.10 -12.88 14.05
C PHE A 47 -2.28 -13.85 14.20
N GLU A 48 -2.34 -14.59 15.31
CA GLU A 48 -3.43 -15.55 15.57
C GLU A 48 -4.80 -14.88 15.63
N LYS A 49 -4.88 -13.71 16.28
CA LYS A 49 -6.14 -12.96 16.41
C LYS A 49 -6.62 -12.46 15.05
N GLU A 50 -5.73 -11.86 14.27
CA GLU A 50 -6.08 -11.35 12.93
C GLU A 50 -6.43 -12.46 11.96
N TYR A 51 -5.69 -13.56 11.97
CA TYR A 51 -5.93 -14.66 11.05
C TYR A 51 -7.33 -15.26 11.24
N ASN A 52 -7.75 -15.43 12.50
CA ASN A 52 -9.11 -15.88 12.82
C ASN A 52 -10.17 -14.85 12.44
N ALA A 53 -9.91 -13.56 12.65
CA ALA A 53 -10.82 -12.48 12.24
C ALA A 53 -10.99 -12.42 10.71
N ILE A 54 -9.91 -12.55 9.94
CA ILE A 54 -9.96 -12.51 8.48
C ILE A 54 -10.77 -13.70 7.92
N LYS A 55 -10.70 -14.88 8.56
CA LYS A 55 -11.47 -16.06 8.13
C LYS A 55 -12.98 -15.90 8.29
N SER A 56 -13.44 -15.12 9.26
CA SER A 56 -14.87 -14.92 9.51
C SER A 56 -15.50 -13.80 8.65
N ILE A 57 -14.68 -13.00 7.98
CA ILE A 57 -15.13 -11.88 7.14
C ILE A 57 -15.43 -12.38 5.71
N SER A 58 -16.58 -11.99 5.17
CA SER A 58 -16.89 -12.21 3.76
C SER A 58 -15.92 -11.43 2.87
N PRO A 59 -15.35 -12.05 1.80
CA PRO A 59 -14.40 -11.37 0.94
C PRO A 59 -14.95 -10.10 0.31
N ASP A 60 -14.19 -9.01 0.37
CA ASP A 60 -14.48 -7.73 -0.27
C ASP A 60 -13.24 -7.18 -0.99
N ARG A 61 -13.32 -5.93 -1.49
CA ARG A 61 -12.21 -5.26 -2.19
C ARG A 61 -10.94 -5.09 -1.35
N TYR A 62 -11.02 -5.13 -0.02
CA TYR A 62 -9.91 -4.95 0.91
C TYR A 62 -9.34 -6.27 1.42
N GLN A 63 -9.85 -7.43 0.95
CA GLN A 63 -9.37 -8.75 1.39
C GLN A 63 -7.86 -8.92 1.21
N SER A 64 -7.31 -8.51 0.05
CA SER A 64 -5.87 -8.60 -0.20
C SER A 64 -5.04 -7.68 0.69
N LEU A 65 -5.58 -6.54 1.11
CA LEU A 65 -4.94 -5.63 2.05
C LEU A 65 -4.97 -6.22 3.47
N ARG A 66 -6.11 -6.75 3.92
CA ARG A 66 -6.24 -7.44 5.23
C ARG A 66 -5.25 -8.59 5.37
N LEU A 67 -5.04 -9.35 4.31
CA LEU A 67 -4.04 -10.42 4.30
C LEU A 67 -2.59 -9.93 4.48
N CYS A 68 -2.31 -8.66 4.16
CA CYS A 68 -0.99 -8.05 4.35
C CYS A 68 -0.81 -7.44 5.75
N ILE A 69 -1.81 -6.71 6.24
CA ILE A 69 -1.66 -5.85 7.43
C ILE A 69 -2.65 -6.14 8.57
N GLY A 70 -3.51 -7.16 8.45
CA GLY A 70 -4.58 -7.44 9.42
C GLY A 70 -5.85 -6.61 9.19
N ASP A 71 -6.98 -7.06 9.76
CA ASP A 71 -8.23 -6.31 9.77
C ASP A 71 -8.17 -5.12 10.73
N SER A 72 -7.50 -5.25 11.88
CA SER A 72 -7.39 -4.14 12.85
C SER A 72 -6.82 -2.85 12.24
N LEU A 73 -5.74 -2.95 11.48
CA LEU A 73 -5.17 -1.80 10.76
C LEU A 73 -6.06 -1.33 9.60
N VAL A 74 -6.73 -2.22 8.88
CA VAL A 74 -7.68 -1.84 7.83
C VAL A 74 -8.85 -1.02 8.41
N GLN A 75 -9.38 -1.41 9.56
CA GLN A 75 -10.42 -0.64 10.26
C GLN A 75 -9.86 0.67 10.83
N CYS A 76 -8.61 0.67 11.32
CA CYS A 76 -7.93 1.89 11.75
C CYS A 76 -7.83 2.91 10.61
N LEU A 77 -7.38 2.48 9.42
CA LEU A 77 -7.31 3.31 8.21
C LEU A 77 -8.70 3.83 7.80
N ALA A 78 -9.72 2.98 7.85
CA ALA A 78 -11.08 3.35 7.49
C ALA A 78 -11.66 4.47 8.35
N ARG A 79 -11.24 4.61 9.61
CA ARG A 79 -11.73 5.62 10.55
C ARG A 79 -10.89 6.90 10.59
N GLN A 80 -9.77 6.96 9.85
CA GLN A 80 -8.91 8.13 9.87
C GLN A 80 -9.61 9.36 9.29
N GLN A 81 -9.47 10.49 9.97
CA GLN A 81 -9.88 11.80 9.50
C GLN A 81 -8.61 12.58 9.15
N LEU A 82 -8.37 12.78 7.85
CA LEU A 82 -7.14 13.37 7.35
C LEU A 82 -7.45 14.64 6.58
N PHE A 83 -6.58 15.63 6.71
CA PHE A 83 -6.60 16.84 5.91
C PHE A 83 -5.42 16.84 4.94
N MET A 84 -5.70 16.69 3.64
CA MET A 84 -4.68 16.73 2.59
C MET A 84 -4.64 18.13 1.97
N VAL A 85 -3.48 18.79 2.06
CA VAL A 85 -3.26 20.10 1.44
C VAL A 85 -2.53 19.93 0.11
N GLY A 86 -3.22 20.29 -0.97
CA GLY A 86 -2.67 20.28 -2.33
C GLY A 86 -3.12 19.08 -3.17
N CYS A 87 -3.38 19.34 -4.45
CA CYS A 87 -3.87 18.36 -5.43
C CYS A 87 -2.98 18.27 -6.68
N GLY A 88 -1.67 18.51 -6.53
CA GLY A 88 -0.68 18.33 -7.60
C GLY A 88 -0.31 16.86 -7.82
N ALA A 89 0.81 16.60 -8.50
CA ALA A 89 1.26 15.23 -8.81
C ALA A 89 1.32 14.31 -7.58
N ILE A 90 1.88 14.79 -6.46
CA ILE A 90 1.92 14.04 -5.20
C ILE A 90 0.51 13.86 -4.61
N GLY A 91 -0.32 14.90 -4.67
CA GLY A 91 -1.69 14.84 -4.16
C GLY A 91 -2.55 13.83 -4.90
N CYS A 92 -2.43 13.76 -6.24
CA CYS A 92 -3.09 12.75 -7.06
C CYS A 92 -2.68 11.33 -6.63
N GLU A 93 -1.38 11.09 -6.41
CA GLU A 93 -0.91 9.76 -6.02
C GLU A 93 -1.23 9.39 -4.58
N LEU A 94 -1.24 10.36 -3.68
CA LEU A 94 -1.69 10.15 -2.31
C LEU A 94 -3.19 9.83 -2.27
N LEU A 95 -4.03 10.54 -3.03
CA LEU A 95 -5.47 10.26 -3.14
C LEU A 95 -5.75 8.86 -3.73
N LYS A 96 -5.00 8.47 -4.77
CA LYS A 96 -5.06 7.10 -5.31
C LYS A 96 -4.77 6.07 -4.22
N LEU A 97 -3.71 6.29 -3.43
CA LEU A 97 -3.34 5.39 -2.33
C LEU A 97 -4.41 5.37 -1.23
N PHE A 98 -4.96 6.52 -0.84
CA PHE A 98 -6.05 6.60 0.13
C PHE A 98 -7.29 5.83 -0.33
N ALA A 99 -7.67 5.96 -1.61
CA ALA A 99 -8.79 5.22 -2.17
C ALA A 99 -8.55 3.69 -2.17
N LEU A 100 -7.35 3.25 -2.53
CA LEU A 100 -6.97 1.83 -2.53
C LEU A 100 -6.86 1.24 -1.11
N LEU A 101 -6.40 2.03 -0.15
CA LEU A 101 -6.28 1.63 1.25
C LEU A 101 -7.59 1.78 2.04
N GLY A 102 -8.61 2.43 1.47
CA GLY A 102 -9.88 2.66 2.13
C GLY A 102 -9.81 3.67 3.27
N VAL A 103 -8.88 4.62 3.18
CA VAL A 103 -8.66 5.63 4.23
C VAL A 103 -9.86 6.56 4.34
N GLY A 104 -10.34 6.80 5.56
CA GLY A 104 -11.50 7.67 5.83
C GLY A 104 -12.84 7.17 5.30
N ARG A 105 -12.92 5.92 4.82
CA ARG A 105 -14.16 5.31 4.29
C ARG A 105 -15.32 5.28 5.30
N SER A 106 -15.00 5.23 6.59
CA SER A 106 -15.94 5.17 7.70
C SER A 106 -15.92 6.45 8.55
N GLY A 107 -15.37 7.54 8.00
CA GLY A 107 -15.42 8.86 8.65
C GLY A 107 -16.86 9.35 8.76
N GLN A 108 -17.21 9.89 9.94
CA GLN A 108 -18.41 10.71 10.14
C GLN A 108 -18.15 12.14 9.69
#